data_AF-A0AAD6JCF7-F1
#
_entry.id   AF-A0AAD6JCF7-F1
#
_cell.length_a   1.000
_cell.length_b   1.000
_cell.length_c   1.000
_cell.angle_alpha   90.00
_cell.angle_beta   90.00
_cell.angle_gamma   90.00
#
_symmetry.space_group_name_H-M   'P 1'
#
loop_
_entity.id
_entity.type
_entity.pdbx_description
1 polymer ?
#
loop_
_entity_poly.entity_id
_entity_poly.type
_entity_poly.pdbx_seq_one_letter_code
_entity_poly.pdbx_strand_id
1 'polypeptide(L)'
;MRYAYPWWKEKVINSEMKRKEGLCPLTPEETALVLTALGIDRNVQIYIAAGEIYGGERRMRTLEAAFPNLVRKEDLLEPSDLNFIQNHSSQMAALDYLVSLESDRFVPTYDGNMAKVVEGHRRFLGVQED
;
A
#
# COMPACT_ATOMS: atom_id res chain seq x y z
N MET A 1 13.83 -13.66 8.98
CA MET A 1 13.32 -13.70 7.59
C MET A 1 14.43 -13.56 6.53
N ARG A 2 15.13 -12.43 6.37
CA ARG A 2 16.15 -12.25 5.29
C ARG A 2 17.32 -13.24 5.29
N TYR A 3 17.81 -13.62 6.47
CA TYR A 3 18.90 -14.60 6.60
C TYR A 3 18.46 -16.03 6.28
N ALA A 4 17.15 -16.33 6.30
CA ALA A 4 16.62 -17.67 6.02
C ALA A 4 16.59 -18.02 4.52
N TYR A 5 16.72 -17.03 3.62
CA TYR A 5 16.56 -17.22 2.17
C TYR A 5 17.84 -16.87 1.40
N PRO A 6 18.59 -17.84 0.84
CA PRO A 6 19.89 -17.60 0.20
C PRO A 6 19.86 -16.58 -0.95
N TRP A 7 18.78 -16.52 -1.72
CA TRP A 7 18.62 -15.63 -2.89
C TRP A 7 18.36 -14.16 -2.54
N TRP A 8 18.22 -13.82 -1.26
CA TRP A 8 18.06 -12.43 -0.84
C TRP A 8 19.37 -11.65 -1.00
N LYS A 9 19.45 -10.76 -1.99
CA LYS A 9 20.69 -10.04 -2.35
C LYS A 9 21.28 -9.21 -1.20
N GLU A 10 20.46 -8.43 -0.50
CA GLU A 10 20.93 -7.51 0.55
C GLU A 10 20.56 -8.02 1.96
N LYS A 11 21.53 -8.57 2.68
CA LYS A 11 21.31 -9.17 4.02
C LYS A 11 21.34 -8.13 5.14
N VAL A 12 22.24 -7.17 5.05
CA VAL A 12 22.39 -6.06 5.99
C VAL A 12 21.82 -4.81 5.33
N ILE A 13 20.88 -4.13 6.01
CA ILE A 13 20.28 -2.89 5.50
C ILE A 13 20.60 -1.79 6.52
N ASN A 14 21.25 -0.72 6.05
CA ASN A 14 21.35 0.53 6.81
C ASN A 14 20.08 1.35 6.56
N SER A 15 19.14 1.29 7.50
CA SER A 15 17.84 1.95 7.37
C SER A 15 17.95 3.48 7.30
N GLU A 16 18.90 4.08 8.01
CA GLU A 16 19.06 5.54 8.01
C GLU A 16 19.51 6.05 6.63
N MET A 17 20.46 5.35 6.01
CA MET A 17 20.94 5.69 4.68
C MET A 17 19.84 5.51 3.63
N LYS A 18 19.15 4.35 3.63
CA LYS A 18 18.03 4.10 2.71
C LYS A 18 16.94 5.15 2.85
N ARG A 19 16.63 5.58 4.07
CA ARG A 19 15.63 6.63 4.33
C ARG A 19 16.05 7.98 3.76
N LYS A 20 17.32 8.37 3.94
CA LYS A 20 17.87 9.61 3.37
C LYS A 20 17.87 9.62 1.84
N GLU A 21 18.04 8.45 1.22
CA GLU A 21 17.98 8.27 -0.24
C GLU A 21 16.54 8.18 -0.77
N GLY A 22 15.51 8.27 0.08
CA GLY A 22 14.11 8.12 -0.35
C GLY A 22 13.73 6.68 -0.71
N LEU A 23 14.52 5.69 -0.31
CA LEU A 23 14.29 4.26 -0.60
C LEU A 23 13.46 3.55 0.48
N CYS A 24 12.84 4.30 1.39
CA CYS A 24 11.90 3.77 2.37
C CYS A 24 10.48 4.22 2.02
N PRO A 25 9.48 3.34 2.20
CA PRO A 25 8.09 3.77 2.09
C PRO A 25 7.76 4.92 3.03
N LEU A 26 6.77 5.73 2.66
CA LEU A 26 6.14 6.65 3.59
C LEU A 26 5.55 5.88 4.78
N THR A 27 5.70 6.46 5.96
CA THR A 27 5.01 5.95 7.15
C THR A 27 3.52 6.31 7.09
N PRO A 28 2.61 5.60 7.78
CA PRO A 28 1.20 5.99 7.82
C PRO A 28 1.00 7.44 8.27
N GLU A 29 1.85 7.93 9.17
CA GLU A 29 1.86 9.33 9.63
C GLU A 29 2.23 10.31 8.50
N GLU A 30 3.25 9.97 7.70
CA GLU A 30 3.66 10.77 6.54
C GLU A 30 2.63 10.72 5.42
N THR A 31 2.03 9.55 5.17
CA THR A 31 0.93 9.40 4.21
C THR A 31 -0.24 10.28 4.60
N ALA A 32 -0.64 10.30 5.87
CA ALA A 32 -1.71 11.18 6.35
C ALA A 32 -1.40 12.66 6.10
N LEU A 33 -0.16 13.08 6.38
CA LEU A 33 0.30 14.45 6.15
C LEU A 33 0.26 14.82 4.66
N VAL A 34 0.75 13.94 3.78
CA VAL A 34 0.78 14.16 2.33
C VAL A 34 -0.63 14.26 1.78
N LEU A 35 -1.53 13.33 2.11
CA LEU A 35 -2.91 13.35 1.64
C LEU A 35 -3.65 14.62 2.10
N THR A 36 -3.42 15.04 3.35
CA THR A 36 -3.98 16.29 3.87
C THR A 36 -3.45 17.51 3.12
N ALA A 37 -2.14 17.54 2.84
CA ALA A 37 -1.50 18.64 2.11
C ALA A 37 -1.96 18.74 0.65
N LEU A 38 -2.31 17.62 0.03
CA LEU A 38 -2.92 17.54 -1.30
C LEU A 38 -4.40 17.93 -1.31
N GLY A 39 -5.00 18.21 -0.15
CA GLY A 39 -6.41 18.61 -0.04
C GLY A 39 -7.39 17.45 -0.26
N ILE A 40 -6.96 16.20 -0.06
CA ILE A 40 -7.85 15.04 -0.14
C ILE A 40 -8.92 15.14 0.96
N ASP A 41 -10.19 14.99 0.56
CA ASP A 41 -11.31 15.04 1.50
C ASP A 41 -11.19 13.91 2.53
N ARG A 42 -11.32 14.26 3.81
CA ARG A 42 -11.25 13.32 4.92
C ARG A 42 -12.26 12.17 4.82
N ASN A 43 -13.41 12.41 4.21
CA ASN A 43 -14.49 11.42 4.08
C ASN A 43 -14.30 10.50 2.88
N VAL A 44 -13.26 10.68 2.06
CA VAL A 44 -12.96 9.75 0.97
C VAL A 44 -12.74 8.35 1.54
N GLN A 45 -13.21 7.33 0.83
CA GLN A 45 -12.87 5.96 1.14
C GLN A 45 -11.45 5.67 0.65
N ILE A 46 -10.59 5.18 1.55
CA ILE A 46 -9.20 4.84 1.22
C ILE A 46 -9.04 3.33 1.31
N TYR A 47 -8.74 2.71 0.18
CA TYR A 47 -8.31 1.32 0.13
C TYR A 47 -6.80 1.21 0.39
N ILE A 48 -6.40 0.37 1.35
CA ILE A 48 -5.00 0.15 1.71
C ILE A 48 -4.50 -1.13 1.02
N ALA A 49 -3.82 -0.94 -0.11
CA ALA A 49 -3.12 -1.99 -0.85
C ALA A 49 -1.78 -2.37 -0.18
N ALA A 50 -1.83 -3.02 0.97
CA ALA A 50 -0.63 -3.45 1.70
C ALA A 50 -0.79 -4.82 2.38
N GLY A 51 0.33 -5.46 2.69
CA GLY A 51 0.34 -6.55 3.68
C GLY A 51 0.25 -6.00 5.12
N GLU A 52 0.64 -6.83 6.09
CA GLU A 52 0.71 -6.38 7.49
C GLU A 52 1.67 -5.19 7.64
N ILE A 53 1.13 -4.08 8.13
CA ILE A 53 1.90 -2.85 8.31
C ILE A 53 2.73 -2.97 9.58
N TYR A 54 4.02 -2.62 9.49
CA TYR A 54 4.93 -2.68 10.64
C TYR A 54 4.38 -1.86 11.81
N GLY A 55 4.28 -2.48 12.99
CA GLY A 55 3.70 -1.87 14.18
C GLY A 55 2.17 -1.83 14.20
N GLY A 56 1.51 -2.44 13.21
CA GLY A 56 0.09 -2.73 13.17
C GLY A 56 -0.80 -1.52 13.41
N GLU A 57 -1.90 -1.75 14.12
CA GLU A 57 -2.90 -0.74 14.47
C GLU A 57 -2.29 0.50 15.13
N ARG A 58 -1.29 0.32 16.00
CA ARG A 58 -0.64 1.45 16.70
C ARG A 58 -0.08 2.49 15.73
N ARG A 59 0.52 2.06 14.62
CA ARG A 59 1.06 2.96 13.58
C ARG A 59 -0.04 3.47 12.65
N MET A 60 -1.13 2.72 12.50
CA MET A 60 -2.27 3.11 11.66
C MET A 60 -3.17 4.18 12.28
N ARG A 61 -3.22 4.30 13.61
CA ARG A 61 -4.10 5.25 14.32
C ARG A 61 -4.03 6.68 13.78
N THR A 62 -2.84 7.16 13.41
CA THR A 62 -2.69 8.53 12.89
C THR A 62 -3.38 8.69 11.54
N LEU A 63 -3.25 7.69 10.67
CA LEU A 63 -3.90 7.69 9.36
C LEU A 63 -5.41 7.56 9.51
N GLU A 64 -5.88 6.65 10.37
CA GLU A 64 -7.31 6.45 10.66
C GLU A 64 -7.95 7.69 11.30
N ALA A 65 -7.22 8.37 12.19
CA ALA A 65 -7.69 9.61 12.80
C ALA A 65 -7.77 10.77 11.79
N ALA A 66 -6.98 10.75 10.71
CA ALA A 66 -7.04 11.73 9.64
C ALA A 66 -8.10 11.37 8.57
N PHE A 67 -8.23 10.08 8.24
CA PHE A 67 -9.14 9.51 7.24
C PHE A 67 -9.83 8.28 7.84
N PRO A 68 -11.08 8.41 8.36
CA PRO A 68 -11.74 7.34 9.09
C PRO A 68 -12.26 6.19 8.20
N ASN A 69 -12.43 6.42 6.89
CA ASN A 69 -13.03 5.45 5.97
C ASN A 69 -11.96 4.56 5.33
N LEU A 70 -11.15 3.90 6.15
CA LEU A 70 -10.12 2.97 5.70
C LEU A 70 -10.71 1.58 5.45
N VAL A 71 -10.38 0.98 4.32
CA VAL A 71 -10.77 -0.39 3.96
C VAL A 71 -9.55 -1.18 3.45
N ARG A 72 -9.58 -2.49 3.63
CA ARG A 72 -8.56 -3.43 3.17
C ARG A 72 -9.22 -4.58 2.40
N LYS A 73 -8.42 -5.41 1.74
CA LYS A 73 -8.92 -6.63 1.06
C LYS A 73 -9.70 -7.55 1.98
N GLU A 74 -9.37 -7.59 3.27
CA GLU A 74 -10.10 -8.36 4.27
C GLU A 74 -11.52 -7.81 4.52
N ASP A 75 -11.78 -6.54 4.20
CA ASP A 75 -13.08 -5.89 4.33
C ASP A 75 -13.92 -5.97 3.03
N LEU A 76 -13.32 -6.35 1.90
CA LEU A 76 -13.97 -6.35 0.59
C LEU A 76 -14.79 -7.61 0.31
N LEU A 77 -14.38 -8.74 0.88
CA LEU A 77 -14.92 -10.06 0.58
C LEU A 77 -15.50 -10.70 1.84
N GLU A 78 -16.52 -11.52 1.65
CA GLU A 78 -16.99 -12.40 2.71
C GLU A 78 -15.86 -13.34 3.15
N PRO A 79 -15.77 -13.72 4.44
CA PRO A 79 -14.72 -14.61 4.93
C PRO A 79 -14.63 -15.93 4.16
N SER A 80 -15.76 -16.45 3.65
CA SER A 80 -15.80 -17.65 2.81
C SER A 80 -15.03 -17.50 1.52
N ASP A 81 -15.10 -16.32 0.89
CA ASP A 81 -14.47 -16.06 -0.40
C ASP A 81 -12.98 -15.75 -0.21
N LEU A 82 -12.65 -15.01 0.85
CA LEU A 82 -11.28 -14.69 1.22
C LEU A 82 -10.46 -15.95 1.56
N ASN A 83 -11.09 -16.95 2.19
CA ASN A 83 -10.43 -18.20 2.57
C ASN A 83 -9.79 -18.95 1.38
N PHE A 84 -10.35 -18.80 0.17
CA PHE A 84 -9.79 -19.44 -1.03
C PHE A 84 -8.45 -18.84 -1.46
N ILE A 85 -8.21 -17.56 -1.15
CA ILE A 85 -7.05 -16.80 -1.63
C ILE A 85 -6.09 -16.40 -0.51
N GLN A 86 -6.49 -16.46 0.77
CA GLN A 86 -5.71 -15.95 1.91
C GLN A 86 -4.29 -16.55 2.03
N ASN A 87 -4.10 -17.81 1.62
CA ASN A 87 -2.81 -18.49 1.66
C ASN A 87 -2.03 -18.39 0.34
N HIS A 88 -2.57 -17.66 -0.64
CA HIS A 88 -2.00 -17.44 -1.95
C HIS A 88 -1.58 -15.97 -2.09
N SER A 89 -0.36 -15.66 -1.65
CA SER A 89 0.15 -14.28 -1.61
C SER A 89 0.05 -13.54 -2.96
N SER A 90 0.27 -14.23 -4.07
CA SER A 90 0.11 -13.66 -5.42
C SER A 90 -1.34 -13.33 -5.77
N GLN A 91 -2.32 -14.11 -5.29
CA GLN A 91 -3.74 -13.85 -5.51
C GLN A 91 -4.23 -12.70 -4.62
N MET A 92 -3.77 -12.63 -3.36
CA MET A 92 -4.02 -11.49 -2.48
C MET A 92 -3.46 -10.19 -3.08
N ALA A 93 -2.26 -10.23 -3.64
CA ALA A 93 -1.66 -9.09 -4.35
C ALA A 93 -2.42 -8.74 -5.64
N ALA A 94 -3.05 -9.72 -6.31
CA ALA A 94 -3.88 -9.45 -7.48
C ALA A 94 -5.17 -8.68 -7.11
N LEU A 95 -5.75 -8.93 -5.93
CA LEU A 95 -6.87 -8.13 -5.43
C LEU A 95 -6.46 -6.69 -5.15
N ASP A 96 -5.32 -6.49 -4.48
CA ASP A 96 -4.74 -5.16 -4.28
C ASP A 96 -4.51 -4.44 -5.62
N TYR A 97 -4.10 -5.17 -6.65
CA TYR A 97 -3.84 -4.65 -7.99
C TYR A 97 -5.11 -4.17 -8.67
N LEU A 98 -6.15 -5.01 -8.69
CA LEU A 98 -7.42 -4.69 -9.34
C LEU A 98 -8.07 -3.47 -8.68
N VAL A 99 -8.11 -3.40 -7.35
CA VAL A 99 -8.69 -2.26 -6.65
C VAL A 99 -7.87 -0.99 -6.91
N SER A 100 -6.54 -1.07 -6.88
CA SER A 100 -5.66 0.07 -7.19
C SER A 100 -5.82 0.55 -8.63
N LEU A 101 -6.05 -0.36 -9.58
CA LEU A 101 -6.26 -0.05 -10.99
C LEU A 101 -7.59 0.68 -11.21
N GLU A 102 -8.67 0.23 -10.56
CA GLU A 102 -10.03 0.77 -10.72
C GLU A 102 -10.34 1.97 -9.79
N SER A 103 -9.43 2.31 -8.87
CA SER A 103 -9.61 3.45 -7.96
C SER A 103 -9.58 4.79 -8.71
N ASP A 104 -10.33 5.79 -8.24
CA ASP A 104 -10.30 7.14 -8.83
C ASP A 104 -8.89 7.74 -8.79
N ARG A 105 -8.19 7.57 -7.66
CA ARG A 105 -6.81 8.04 -7.44
C ARG A 105 -5.95 6.91 -6.91
N PHE A 106 -4.69 6.90 -7.33
CA PHE A 106 -3.68 5.95 -6.86
C PHE A 106 -2.51 6.73 -6.25
N VAL A 107 -2.14 6.41 -5.01
CA VAL A 107 -1.05 7.09 -4.29
C VAL A 107 -0.05 6.04 -3.79
N PRO A 108 1.08 5.83 -4.48
CA PRO A 108 2.10 4.90 -4.02
C PRO A 108 2.91 5.51 -2.87
N THR A 109 3.19 4.71 -1.84
CA THR A 109 4.05 5.12 -0.72
C THR A 109 5.52 4.78 -0.95
N TYR A 110 5.83 4.00 -2.00
CA TYR A 110 7.18 3.55 -2.37
C TYR A 110 7.24 3.17 -3.85
N ASP A 111 8.37 3.42 -4.51
CA ASP A 111 8.65 3.06 -5.91
C ASP A 111 8.93 1.54 -6.09
N GLY A 112 7.98 0.71 -5.66
CA GLY A 112 8.04 -0.75 -5.78
C GLY A 112 7.50 -1.26 -7.12
N ASN A 113 7.71 -2.55 -7.41
CA ASN A 113 7.19 -3.19 -8.64
C ASN A 113 5.68 -3.04 -8.79
N MET A 114 4.94 -3.14 -7.68
CA MET A 114 3.49 -2.98 -7.66
C MET A 114 3.07 -1.58 -8.15
N ALA A 115 3.70 -0.52 -7.61
CA ALA A 115 3.44 0.85 -8.00
C ALA A 115 3.67 1.03 -9.51
N LYS A 116 4.84 0.60 -10.02
CA LYS A 116 5.20 0.71 -11.43
C LYS A 116 4.20 0.05 -12.37
N VAL A 117 3.71 -1.14 -12.00
CA VAL A 117 2.74 -1.88 -12.84
C VAL A 117 1.37 -1.20 -12.80
N VAL A 118 0.90 -0.72 -11.64
CA VAL A 118 -0.37 0.01 -11.53
C VAL A 118 -0.31 1.32 -12.29
N GLU A 119 0.67 2.17 -12.03
CA GLU A 119 0.87 3.46 -12.72
C GLU A 119 0.96 3.26 -14.24
N GLY A 120 1.77 2.29 -14.67
CA GLY A 120 1.93 1.96 -16.08
C GLY A 120 0.62 1.54 -16.74
N HIS A 121 -0.18 0.71 -16.06
CA HIS A 121 -1.46 0.24 -16.60
C HIS A 121 -2.52 1.34 -16.61
N ARG A 122 -2.65 2.11 -15.53
CA ARG A 122 -3.56 3.27 -15.45
C ARG A 122 -3.26 4.28 -16.57
N ARG A 123 -1.98 4.59 -16.78
CA ARG A 123 -1.53 5.48 -17.86
C ARG A 123 -1.84 4.92 -19.24
N PHE A 124 -1.68 3.61 -19.45
CA PHE A 124 -2.04 2.96 -20.71
C PHE A 124 -3.53 3.06 -21.02
N LEU A 125 -4.39 2.94 -19.99
CA LEU A 125 -5.85 3.08 -20.12
C LEU A 125 -6.32 4.54 -20.22
N GLY A 126 -5.41 5.51 -20.09
CA GLY A 126 -5.74 6.95 -20.13
C GLY A 126 -6.35 7.49 -18.84
N VAL A 127 -6.21 6.76 -17.73
CA VAL A 127 -6.61 7.24 -16.40
C VAL A 127 -5.60 8.29 -15.95
N GLN A 128 -6.05 9.53 -15.71
CA GLN A 128 -5.20 10.62 -15.21
C GLN A 128 -4.89 10.42 -13.73
N GLU A 129 -3.64 10.72 -13.35
CA GLU A 129 -3.22 10.88 -11.97
C GLU A 129 -3.32 12.37 -11.65
N ASP A 130 -4.23 12.75 -10.73
CA ASP A 130 -4.32 14.11 -10.18
C ASP A 130 -3.34 14.29 -9.01
#